data_AF-A0A659XY72-F1
#
_entry.id   AF-A0A659XY72-F1
#
_cell.length_a   1.000
_cell.length_b   1.000
_cell.length_c   1.000
_cell.angle_alpha   90.00
_cell.angle_beta   90.00
_cell.angle_gamma   90.00
#
_symmetry.space_group_name_H-M   'P 1'
#
loop_
_entity.id
_entity.type
_entity.pdbx_description
1 polymer ?
#
loop_
_entity_poly.entity_id
_entity_poly.type
_entity_poly.pdbx_seq_one_letter_code
_entity_poly.pdbx_strand_id
1 'polypeptide(L)' 'MTGSKDYVVADISLAGWGRKEIEIAETEMPGLMACREEFGDKKPLKGARITGSLHMTIQTAVLIETLRALGADIRWAS' A
#
# COMPACT_ATOMS: atom_id res chain seq x y z
N MET A 1 14.72 8.34 -20.45
CA MET A 1 14.65 9.28 -19.31
C MET A 1 15.17 8.55 -18.10
N THR A 2 16.35 8.91 -17.59
CA THR A 2 16.90 8.38 -16.33
C THR A 2 16.04 8.95 -15.20
N GLY A 3 15.02 8.20 -14.81
CA GLY A 3 13.93 8.64 -13.94
C GLY A 3 14.42 8.99 -12.54
N SER A 4 14.13 10.22 -12.11
CA SER A 4 14.21 10.64 -10.71
C SER A 4 13.53 9.60 -9.81
N LYS A 5 14.12 9.30 -8.66
CA LYS A 5 13.45 8.52 -7.60
C LYS A 5 12.17 9.26 -7.21
N ASP A 6 11.01 8.65 -7.43
CA ASP A 6 9.70 9.25 -7.13
C ASP A 6 9.22 8.87 -5.71
N TYR A 7 10.09 9.05 -4.72
CA TYR A 7 9.79 8.91 -3.29
C TYR A 7 10.87 9.60 -2.46
N VAL A 8 10.51 10.02 -1.24
CA VAL A 8 11.44 10.52 -0.22
C VAL A 8 11.10 9.82 1.09
N VAL A 9 12.05 9.06 1.63
CA VAL A 9 11.93 8.33 2.89
C VAL A 9 13.23 8.46 3.68
N ALA A 10 13.18 8.24 5.00
CA ALA A 10 14.36 8.39 5.85
C ALA A 10 15.48 7.38 5.52
N ASP A 11 15.14 6.10 5.37
CA ASP A 11 16.10 5.05 5.03
C ASP A 11 15.43 3.91 4.25
N ILE A 12 15.85 3.71 3.00
CA ILE A 12 15.30 2.66 2.12
C ILE A 12 15.85 1.26 2.45
N SER A 13 16.95 1.16 3.20
CA SER A 13 17.55 -0.12 3.57
C SER A 13 16.64 -0.94 4.50
N LEU A 14 15.74 -0.27 5.22
CA LEU A 14 14.76 -0.89 6.12
C LEU A 14 13.60 -1.59 5.39
N ALA A 15 13.49 -1.49 4.07
CA ALA A 15 12.38 -2.07 3.30
C ALA A 15 12.20 -3.57 3.54
N GLY A 16 13.30 -4.32 3.70
CA GLY A 16 13.24 -5.76 3.98
C GLY A 16 12.62 -6.09 5.34
N TRP A 17 12.88 -5.27 6.36
CA TRP A 17 12.21 -5.41 7.66
C TRP A 17 10.76 -4.95 7.59
N GLY A 18 10.49 -3.81 6.95
CA GLY A 18 9.14 -3.29 6.73
C GLY A 18 8.21 -4.32 6.05
N ARG A 19 8.72 -5.09 5.07
CA ARG A 19 7.95 -6.18 4.45
C ARG A 19 7.53 -7.26 5.46
N LYS A 20 8.42 -7.69 6.34
CA LYS A 20 8.13 -8.70 7.36
C LYS A 20 7.04 -8.22 8.33
N GLU A 21 7.11 -6.95 8.75
CA GLU A 21 6.10 -6.35 9.63
C GLU A 21 4.74 -6.23 8.91
N ILE A 22 4.73 -5.91 7.61
CA ILE A 22 3.50 -5.88 6.80
C ILE A 22 2.86 -7.27 6.72
N GLU A 23 3.64 -8.32 6.46
CA GLU A 23 3.14 -9.71 6.40
C GLU A 23 2.51 -10.14 7.74
N ILE A 24 3.08 -9.72 8.87
CA ILE A 24 2.48 -9.94 10.20
C ILE A 24 1.19 -9.13 10.35
N ALA A 25 1.18 -7.85 9.96
CA ALA A 25 0.00 -7.01 10.08
C ALA A 25 -1.18 -7.49 9.21
N GLU A 26 -0.92 -8.13 8.07
CA GLU A 26 -1.97 -8.72 7.23
C GLU A 26 -2.79 -9.80 7.97
N THR A 27 -2.17 -10.58 8.87
CA THR A 27 -2.89 -11.59 9.65
C THR A 27 -3.84 -10.97 10.68
N GLU A 28 -3.54 -9.75 11.15
CA GLU A 28 -4.34 -9.00 12.12
C GLU A 28 -5.33 -8.01 11.47
N MET A 29 -5.38 -7.96 10.13
CA MET A 29 -6.26 -7.06 9.37
C MET A 29 -7.21 -7.83 8.44
N PRO A 30 -8.04 -8.75 8.97
CA PRO A 30 -8.85 -9.66 8.15
C PRO A 30 -9.84 -8.93 7.24
N GLY A 31 -10.34 -7.77 7.66
CA GLY A 31 -11.25 -6.96 6.83
C GLY A 31 -10.61 -6.48 5.53
N LEU A 32 -9.34 -6.04 5.57
CA LEU A 32 -8.64 -5.62 4.36
C LEU A 32 -8.29 -6.82 3.47
N MET A 33 -7.92 -7.96 4.07
CA MET A 33 -7.63 -9.17 3.31
C MET A 33 -8.88 -9.70 2.60
N ALA A 34 -10.03 -9.69 3.28
CA ALA A 34 -11.31 -10.04 2.67
C ALA A 34 -11.66 -9.11 1.49
N CYS A 35 -11.42 -7.79 1.62
CA CYS A 35 -11.61 -6.87 0.49
C CYS A 35 -10.70 -7.19 -0.70
N ARG A 36 -9.45 -7.60 -0.46
CA ARG A 36 -8.54 -8.02 -1.53
C ARG A 36 -9.05 -9.27 -2.23
N GLU A 37 -9.52 -10.26 -1.48
CA GLU A 37 -10.09 -11.50 -2.03
C GLU A 37 -11.37 -11.22 -2.84
N GLU A 38 -12.32 -10.45 -2.29
CA GLU A 38 -13.62 -10.22 -2.92
C GLU A 38 -13.56 -9.32 -4.17
N PHE A 39 -12.67 -8.33 -4.16
CA PHE A 39 -12.63 -7.27 -5.19
C PHE A 39 -11.34 -7.23 -6.02
N GLY A 40 -10.33 -8.04 -5.67
CA GLY A 40 -9.03 -8.04 -6.33
C GLY A 40 -9.11 -8.30 -7.82
N ASP A 41 -9.92 -9.27 -8.25
CA ASP A 41 -10.10 -9.60 -9.68
C ASP A 41 -10.97 -8.58 -10.42
N LYS A 42 -11.95 -8.00 -9.73
CA LYS A 42 -12.86 -6.98 -10.29
C LYS A 42 -12.15 -5.66 -10.55
N LYS A 43 -11.02 -5.40 -9.87
CA LYS A 43 -10.23 -4.16 -9.94
C LYS A 43 -11.12 -2.90 -9.94
N PRO A 44 -12.01 -2.72 -8.94
CA PRO A 44 -12.99 -1.63 -8.95
C PRO A 44 -12.37 -0.24 -8.95
N LEU A 45 -11.11 -0.11 -8.52
CA LEU A 45 -10.38 1.16 -8.48
C LEU A 45 -9.48 1.36 -9.71
N LYS A 46 -9.60 0.52 -10.75
CA LYS A 46 -8.81 0.66 -11.97
C LYS A 46 -8.99 2.04 -12.58
N GLY A 47 -7.87 2.76 -12.75
CA GLY A 47 -7.84 4.12 -13.30
C GLY A 47 -8.06 5.23 -12.27
N ALA A 48 -8.41 4.89 -11.03
CA ALA A 48 -8.44 5.85 -9.93
C ALA A 48 -7.01 6.27 -9.55
N ARG A 49 -6.84 7.56 -9.25
CA ARG A 49 -5.61 8.13 -8.69
C ARG A 49 -5.89 8.64 -7.30
N ILE A 50 -5.30 8.02 -6.29
CA ILE A 50 -5.58 8.27 -4.87
C ILE A 50 -4.35 8.90 -4.23
N THR A 51 -4.53 10.04 -3.57
CA THR A 51 -3.51 10.65 -2.71
C THR A 51 -3.96 10.53 -1.25
N GLY A 52 -3.13 9.96 -0.39
CA GLY A 52 -3.39 9.83 1.04
C GLY A 52 -2.43 10.64 1.90
N SER A 53 -2.92 11.10 3.06
CA SER A 53 -2.16 11.86 4.05
C SER A 53 -2.39 11.32 5.48
N LEU A 54 -2.55 10.01 5.61
CA LEU A 54 -2.63 9.34 6.91
C LEU A 54 -1.22 8.99 7.39
N HIS A 55 -1.06 8.82 8.71
CA HIS A 55 0.20 8.38 9.31
C HIS A 55 0.79 7.18 8.57
N MET A 56 2.05 7.29 8.15
CA MET A 56 2.73 6.26 7.37
C MET A 56 3.25 5.13 8.28
N THR A 57 2.32 4.33 8.81
CA THR A 57 2.57 3.17 9.68
C THR A 57 2.48 1.85 8.89
N ILE A 58 2.80 0.72 9.55
CA ILE A 58 2.64 -0.62 8.99
C ILE A 58 1.18 -0.90 8.59
N GLN A 59 0.21 -0.49 9.40
CA GLN A 59 -1.22 -0.67 9.11
C GLN A 59 -1.63 0.12 7.86
N THR A 60 -1.15 1.36 7.71
CA THR A 60 -1.40 2.16 6.50
C THR A 60 -0.76 1.53 5.27
N ALA A 61 0.39 0.87 5.39
CA ALA A 61 0.97 0.11 4.28
C ALA A 61 0.03 -1.02 3.80
N VAL A 62 -0.60 -1.77 4.71
CA VAL A 62 -1.60 -2.80 4.36
C VAL A 62 -2.80 -2.19 3.64
N LEU A 63 -3.27 -1.02 4.08
CA LEU A 63 -4.33 -0.26 3.41
C LEU A 63 -3.92 0.16 1.99
N ILE A 64 -2.73 0.76 1.83
CA ILE A 64 -2.20 1.19 0.53
C ILE A 64 -2.11 0.00 -0.43
N GLU A 65 -1.55 -1.12 0.02
CA GLU A 65 -1.44 -2.32 -0.80
C GLU A 65 -2.79 -2.92 -1.17
N THR A 66 -3.80 -2.78 -0.30
CA THR A 66 -5.18 -3.14 -0.62
C THR A 66 -5.74 -2.26 -1.75
N LEU A 67 -5.64 -0.93 -1.63
CA LEU A 67 -6.10 -0.02 -2.68
C LEU A 67 -5.41 -0.29 -4.02
N ARG A 68 -4.11 -0.61 -3.99
CA ARG A 68 -3.33 -0.98 -5.17
C ARG A 68 -3.78 -2.33 -5.74
N ALA A 69 -4.01 -3.32 -4.89
CA ALA A 69 -4.56 -4.61 -5.29
C ALA A 69 -5.94 -4.47 -5.93
N LEU A 70 -6.73 -3.47 -5.53
CA LEU A 70 -8.02 -3.14 -6.12
C LEU A 70 -7.91 -2.28 -7.40
N GLY A 71 -6.70 -1.92 -7.84
CA GLY A 71 -6.42 -1.31 -9.15
C GLY A 71 -6.09 0.19 -9.14
N ALA A 72 -5.97 0.83 -7.97
CA ALA A 72 -5.66 2.25 -7.88
C ALA A 72 -4.18 2.55 -8.15
N ASP A 73 -3.91 3.75 -8.68
CA ASP A 73 -2.59 4.41 -8.64
C ASP A 73 -2.52 5.31 -7.41
N ILE A 74 -1.40 5.30 -6.68
CA ILE A 74 -1.33 5.81 -5.31
C ILE A 74 -0.12 6.71 -5.08
N ARG A 75 -0.35 7.83 -4.41
CA ARG A 75 0.69 8.66 -3.79
C ARG A 75 0.36 8.84 -2.31
N TRP A 76 1.39 8.94 -1.47
CA TRP A 76 1.19 9.06 -0.03
C TRP A 76 2.19 10.03 0.62
N ALA A 77 1.74 10.70 1.67
CA ALA A 77 2.57 11.53 2.55
C ALA A 77 2.11 11.36 4.00
N SER A 78 2.98 11.71 4.95
CA SER A 78 2.67 11.83 6.37
C SER A 78 3.17 13.14 6.92
#